data_AF-A0AAW6DH13-F1
#
_entry.id   AF-A0AAW6DH13-F1
#
_cell.length_a   1.000
_cell.length_b   1.000
_cell.length_c   1.000
_cell.angle_alpha   90.00
_cell.angle_beta   90.00
_cell.angle_gamma   90.00
#
_symmetry.space_group_name_H-M   'P 1'
#
loop_
_entity.id
_entity.type
_entity.pdbx_description
1 polymer ?
#
loop_
_entity_poly.entity_id
_entity_poly.type
_entity_poly.pdbx_seq_one_letter_code
_entity_poly.pdbx_strand_id
1 'polypeptide(L)'
;MLVDYSYYIEDFGGEKISSESDFKRIRNLAETHLCNFTFNRIKNDVENEHLIKSCICEMCDTIYDMTLKDGGKVKKSENTDGYSVSYVTERIDGQDTEKALENKLYRIAKVYLGNTGLLYRGVC
;
A
#
# COMPACT_ATOMS: atom_id res chain seq x y z
N MET A 1 8.95 2.56 13.63
CA MET A 1 7.86 3.31 12.96
C MET A 1 8.52 4.11 11.87
N LEU A 2 8.15 3.89 10.61
CA LEU A 2 8.84 4.50 9.47
C LEU A 2 8.19 5.84 9.07
N VAL A 3 6.88 5.98 9.31
CA VAL A 3 6.10 7.19 8.98
C VAL A 3 5.20 7.58 10.15
N ASP A 4 5.17 8.86 10.51
CA ASP A 4 4.18 9.44 11.42
C ASP A 4 3.09 10.22 10.66
N TYR A 5 2.05 10.62 11.39
CA TYR A 5 0.92 11.32 10.78
C TYR A 5 1.31 12.71 10.28
N SER A 6 2.21 13.41 10.98
CA SER A 6 2.75 14.69 10.55
C SER A 6 3.41 14.60 9.18
N TYR A 7 4.30 13.62 8.97
CA TYR A 7 4.94 13.39 7.68
C TYR A 7 3.91 13.08 6.58
N TYR A 8 2.90 12.27 6.89
CA TYR A 8 1.84 11.97 5.91
C TYR A 8 1.10 13.22 5.44
N ILE A 9 0.79 14.16 6.34
CA ILE A 9 0.08 15.40 5.99
C ILE A 9 1.02 16.44 5.38
N GLU A 10 2.14 16.73 6.01
CA GLU A 10 2.98 17.89 5.72
C GLU A 10 4.00 17.63 4.61
N ASP A 11 4.71 16.50 4.66
CA ASP A 11 5.78 16.18 3.71
C ASP A 11 5.26 15.43 2.49
N PHE A 12 4.37 14.45 2.70
CA PHE A 12 3.80 13.66 1.61
C PHE A 12 2.60 14.34 0.94
N GLY A 13 1.87 15.22 1.65
CA GLY A 13 0.68 15.89 1.12
C GLY A 13 -0.56 15.00 1.11
N GLY A 14 -0.69 14.08 2.07
CA GLY A 14 -1.82 13.18 2.21
C GLY A 14 -3.08 13.90 2.70
N GLU A 15 -4.18 13.74 1.99
CA GLU A 15 -5.46 14.41 2.33
C GLU A 15 -6.59 13.41 2.63
N LYS A 16 -6.44 12.13 2.25
CA LYS A 16 -7.53 11.14 2.31
C LYS A 16 -7.81 10.67 3.74
N ILE A 17 -6.79 10.53 4.57
CA ILE A 17 -6.92 10.00 5.93
C ILE A 17 -6.86 11.15 6.93
N SER A 18 -8.02 11.70 7.31
CA SER A 18 -8.10 12.85 8.23
C SER A 18 -8.02 12.50 9.72
N SER A 19 -8.02 11.21 10.07
CA SER A 19 -8.00 10.74 11.46
C SER A 19 -6.69 10.03 11.77
N GLU A 20 -5.95 10.51 12.78
CA GLU A 20 -4.68 9.90 13.19
C GLU A 20 -4.86 8.45 13.66
N SER A 21 -6.00 8.12 14.29
CA SER A 21 -6.28 6.75 14.75
C SER A 21 -6.51 5.79 13.58
N ASP A 22 -7.20 6.24 12.53
CA ASP A 22 -7.37 5.47 11.28
C ASP A 22 -6.04 5.35 10.53
N PHE A 23 -5.29 6.45 10.46
CA PHE A 23 -3.96 6.46 9.86
C PHE A 23 -3.04 5.44 10.55
N LYS A 24 -3.02 5.42 11.89
CA LYS A 24 -2.21 4.46 12.65
C LYS A 24 -2.54 3.01 12.28
N ARG A 25 -3.83 2.66 12.16
CA ARG A 25 -4.25 1.31 11.78
C ARG A 25 -3.83 0.97 10.35
N ILE A 26 -4.09 1.88 9.41
CA ILE A 26 -3.79 1.69 7.98
C ILE A 26 -2.28 1.63 7.74
N ARG A 27 -1.51 2.53 8.35
CA ARG A 27 -0.06 2.56 8.26
C ARG A 27 0.56 1.26 8.75
N ASN A 28 0.11 0.72 9.88
CA ASN A 28 0.63 -0.55 10.38
C ASN A 28 0.41 -1.70 9.37
N LEU A 29 -0.73 -1.69 8.65
CA LEU A 29 -0.99 -2.65 7.57
C LEU A 29 -0.08 -2.40 6.35
N ALA A 30 0.06 -1.14 5.92
CA ALA A 30 0.97 -0.76 4.83
C ALA A 30 2.43 -1.15 5.11
N GLU A 31 2.95 -0.82 6.30
CA GLU A 31 4.30 -1.19 6.75
C GLU A 31 4.50 -2.71 6.73
N THR A 32 3.48 -3.48 7.12
CA THR A 32 3.54 -4.95 7.11
C THR A 32 3.68 -5.49 5.68
N HIS A 33 2.86 -5.01 4.75
CA HIS A 33 2.96 -5.41 3.33
C HIS A 33 4.32 -5.03 2.74
N LEU A 34 4.79 -3.80 2.98
CA LEU A 34 6.07 -3.35 2.44
C LEU A 34 7.25 -4.14 3.05
N CYS A 35 7.21 -4.43 4.35
CA CYS A 35 8.19 -5.32 5.00
C CYS A 35 8.18 -6.71 4.36
N ASN A 36 7.01 -7.27 4.04
CA ASN A 36 6.92 -8.57 3.39
C ASN A 36 7.53 -8.55 1.98
N PHE A 37 7.20 -7.55 1.16
CA PHE A 37 7.73 -7.41 -0.21
C PHE A 37 9.24 -7.19 -0.26
N THR A 38 9.81 -6.64 0.81
CA THR A 38 11.23 -6.30 0.93
C THR A 38 12.00 -7.26 1.84
N PHE A 39 11.36 -8.33 2.33
CA PHE A 39 11.94 -9.23 3.34
C PHE A 39 12.57 -8.50 4.54
N ASN A 40 11.86 -7.50 5.08
CA ASN A 40 12.28 -6.64 6.18
C ASN A 40 13.54 -5.79 5.92
N ARG A 41 14.05 -5.70 4.68
CA ARG A 41 15.26 -4.94 4.36
C ARG A 41 15.11 -3.43 4.59
N ILE A 42 13.89 -2.89 4.49
CA ILE A 42 13.61 -1.46 4.66
C ILE A 42 13.89 -0.92 6.07
N LYS A 43 13.97 -1.79 7.10
CA LYS A 43 14.06 -1.33 8.51
C LYS A 43 15.33 -0.56 8.83
N ASN A 44 16.39 -0.78 8.07
CA ASN A 44 17.72 -0.18 8.28
C ASN A 44 18.22 0.58 7.04
N ASP A 45 17.38 0.79 6.02
CA ASP A 45 17.78 1.45 4.79
C ASP A 45 17.56 2.96 4.90
N VAL A 46 18.66 3.66 5.17
CA VAL A 46 18.68 5.12 5.32
C VAL A 46 18.87 5.82 3.97
N GLU A 47 19.48 5.13 2.99
CA GLU A 47 19.74 5.69 1.66
C GLU A 47 18.43 5.94 0.90
N ASN A 48 17.47 5.02 1.06
CA ASN A 48 16.18 5.06 0.37
C ASN A 48 15.04 5.53 1.29
N GLU A 49 15.34 6.14 2.44
CA GLU A 49 14.35 6.49 3.47
C GLU A 49 13.17 7.29 2.90
N HIS A 50 13.44 8.33 2.10
CA HIS A 50 12.39 9.15 1.47
C HIS A 50 11.46 8.32 0.56
N LEU A 51 12.03 7.40 -0.24
CA LEU A 51 11.26 6.52 -1.12
C LEU A 51 10.42 5.52 -0.33
N ILE A 52 10.96 4.99 0.77
CA ILE A 52 10.25 4.08 1.67
C ILE A 52 9.07 4.79 2.31
N LYS A 53 9.27 6.00 2.85
CA LYS A 53 8.21 6.79 3.46
C LYS A 53 7.11 7.14 2.46
N SER A 54 7.47 7.64 1.29
CA SER A 54 6.52 7.96 0.21
C SER A 54 5.72 6.72 -0.23
N CYS A 55 6.39 5.57 -0.36
CA CYS A 55 5.73 4.30 -0.68
C CYS A 55 4.70 3.89 0.37
N ILE A 56 5.03 4.02 1.66
CA ILE A 56 4.10 3.69 2.75
C ILE A 56 2.89 4.63 2.71
N CYS A 57 3.09 5.92 2.49
CA CYS A 57 2.00 6.90 2.41
C CYS A 57 1.03 6.60 1.24
N GLU A 58 1.53 6.28 0.05
CA GLU A 58 0.67 5.94 -1.09
C GLU A 58 -0.06 4.59 -0.89
N MET A 59 0.59 3.64 -0.21
CA MET A 59 -0.06 2.41 0.23
C MET A 59 -1.19 2.70 1.23
N CYS A 60 -0.99 3.64 2.17
CA CYS A 60 -2.03 4.04 3.12
C CYS A 60 -3.27 4.57 2.39
N ASP A 61 -3.08 5.48 1.43
CA ASP A 61 -4.16 6.02 0.60
C ASP A 61 -4.93 4.91 -0.13
N THR A 62 -4.20 3.95 -0.71
CA THR A 62 -4.79 2.82 -1.44
C THR A 62 -5.59 1.89 -0.52
N ILE A 63 -5.06 1.59 0.67
CA ILE A 63 -5.75 0.80 1.69
C ILE A 63 -7.01 1.54 2.16
N TYR A 64 -6.93 2.86 2.41
CA TYR A 64 -8.07 3.66 2.81
C TYR A 64 -9.18 3.63 1.74
N ASP A 65 -8.82 3.86 0.49
CA ASP A 65 -9.74 3.82 -0.66
C ASP A 65 -10.45 2.47 -0.79
N MET A 66 -9.74 1.37 -0.52
CA MET A 66 -10.29 0.02 -0.66
C MET A 66 -11.05 -0.49 0.57
N THR A 67 -10.81 0.08 1.77
CA THR A 67 -11.36 -0.45 3.02
C THR A 67 -12.34 0.48 3.74
N LEU A 68 -12.27 1.81 3.54
CA LEU A 68 -12.98 2.78 4.37
C LEU A 68 -13.75 3.88 3.60
N LYS A 69 -13.53 4.03 2.29
CA LYS A 69 -14.12 5.13 1.51
C LYS A 69 -15.66 5.18 1.52
N ASP A 70 -16.34 4.05 1.77
CA ASP A 70 -17.81 3.95 1.78
C ASP A 70 -18.43 3.87 3.19
N GLY A 71 -18.02 4.77 4.10
CA GLY A 71 -18.77 5.07 5.32
C GLY A 71 -18.96 3.90 6.29
N GLY A 72 -17.97 3.01 6.42
CA GLY A 72 -18.02 1.86 7.33
C GLY A 72 -18.83 0.67 6.82
N LYS A 73 -19.37 0.73 5.59
CA LYS A 73 -19.81 -0.48 4.88
C LYS A 73 -18.60 -1.04 4.16
N VAL A 74 -18.10 -2.18 4.64
CA VAL A 74 -17.18 -3.04 3.89
C VAL A 74 -17.74 -3.19 2.49
N LYS A 75 -17.09 -2.56 1.51
CA LYS A 75 -17.54 -2.58 0.13
C LYS A 75 -17.43 -4.02 -0.36
N LYS A 76 -18.55 -4.74 -0.43
CA LYS A 76 -18.71 -5.83 -1.38
C LYS A 76 -18.60 -5.18 -2.75
N SER A 77 -17.40 -5.24 -3.33
CA SER A 77 -17.09 -5.08 -4.75
C SER A 77 -18.27 -4.59 -5.61
N GLU A 78 -18.45 -3.28 -5.70
CA GLU A 78 -19.01 -2.70 -6.92
C GLU A 78 -17.86 -2.19 -7.75
N ASN A 79 -17.60 -2.99 -8.79
CA ASN A 79 -16.89 -2.68 -10.01
C ASN A 79 -17.01 -1.18 -10.34
N THR A 80 -15.93 -0.42 -10.21
CA THR A 80 -15.87 0.95 -10.75
C THR A 80 -14.47 1.21 -11.26
N ASP A 81 -14.41 1.60 -12.53
CA ASP A 81 -13.26 2.09 -13.29
C ASP A 81 -12.09 1.13 -13.56
N GLY A 82 -12.31 0.25 -14.54
CA GLY A 82 -11.68 0.43 -15.86
C GLY A 82 -10.15 0.33 -15.98
N TYR A 83 -9.39 0.09 -14.91
CA TYR A 83 -7.97 -0.24 -15.02
C TYR A 83 -7.77 -1.75 -15.05
N SER A 84 -8.22 -2.35 -16.14
CA SER A 84 -8.02 -3.76 -16.48
C SER A 84 -6.53 -4.03 -16.69
N VAL A 85 -5.83 -4.44 -15.63
CA VAL A 85 -4.60 -5.20 -15.82
C VAL A 85 -4.95 -6.67 -15.73
N SER A 86 -5.11 -7.26 -16.90
CA SER A 86 -5.40 -8.66 -17.13
C SER A 86 -4.31 -9.55 -16.54
N TYR A 87 -4.57 -10.14 -15.37
CA TYR A 87 -3.98 -11.41 -14.96
C TYR A 87 -5.12 -12.35 -14.56
N VAL A 88 -5.62 -13.07 -15.56
CA VAL A 88 -6.10 -14.46 -15.57
C VAL A 88 -6.60 -15.03 -14.22
N THR A 89 -7.94 -15.18 -14.13
CA THR A 89 -8.77 -16.17 -13.38
C THR A 89 -8.57 -16.28 -11.85
N GLU A 90 -9.57 -16.42 -10.97
CA GLU A 90 -10.95 -16.90 -10.99
C GLU A 90 -11.65 -16.38 -9.71
N ARG A 91 -12.95 -16.06 -9.79
CA ARG A 91 -13.71 -15.40 -8.72
C ARG A 91 -14.06 -16.34 -7.57
N ILE A 92 -13.62 -16.00 -6.37
CA ILE A 92 -14.26 -16.36 -5.09
C ILE A 92 -14.28 -15.06 -4.25
N ASP A 93 -15.49 -14.59 -3.92
CA ASP A 93 -15.92 -13.24 -3.48
C ASP A 93 -15.21 -12.59 -2.26
N GLY A 94 -14.05 -13.08 -1.82
CA GLY A 94 -13.22 -12.47 -0.79
C GLY A 94 -11.71 -12.71 -0.93
N GLN A 95 -11.29 -13.81 -1.56
CA GLN A 95 -9.87 -14.02 -1.91
C GLN A 95 -9.41 -13.05 -3.01
N ASP A 96 -10.31 -12.69 -3.92
CA ASP A 96 -10.00 -11.77 -5.03
C ASP A 96 -9.69 -10.35 -4.51
N THR A 97 -10.40 -9.88 -3.48
CA THR A 97 -10.18 -8.53 -2.93
C THR A 97 -8.86 -8.38 -2.20
N GLU A 98 -8.45 -9.38 -1.42
CA GLU A 98 -7.17 -9.37 -0.70
C GLU A 98 -6.01 -9.47 -1.68
N LYS A 99 -6.09 -10.39 -2.65
CA LYS A 99 -5.09 -10.52 -3.72
C LYS A 99 -5.03 -9.26 -4.60
N ALA A 100 -6.17 -8.64 -4.90
CA ALA A 100 -6.23 -7.37 -5.63
C ALA A 100 -5.58 -6.23 -4.84
N LEU A 101 -5.81 -6.16 -3.52
CA LEU A 101 -5.13 -5.20 -2.64
C LEU A 101 -3.62 -5.45 -2.68
N GLU A 102 -3.17 -6.66 -2.39
CA GLU A 102 -1.76 -7.03 -2.39
C GLU A 102 -1.08 -6.70 -3.73
N ASN A 103 -1.72 -7.01 -4.86
CA ASN A 103 -1.22 -6.68 -6.19
C ASN A 103 -1.08 -5.16 -6.41
N LYS A 104 -2.04 -4.35 -5.95
CA LYS A 104 -1.94 -2.89 -6.02
C LYS A 104 -0.80 -2.36 -5.16
N LEU A 105 -0.69 -2.85 -3.92
CA LEU A 105 0.39 -2.50 -3.01
C LEU A 105 1.76 -2.88 -3.60
N TYR A 106 1.89 -4.07 -4.19
CA TYR A 106 3.15 -4.49 -4.82
C TYR A 106 3.51 -3.61 -6.04
N ARG A 107 2.52 -3.15 -6.81
CA ARG A 107 2.77 -2.18 -7.90
C ARG A 107 3.31 -0.85 -7.38
N ILE A 108 2.72 -0.33 -6.29
CA ILE A 108 3.20 0.87 -5.62
C ILE A 108 4.65 0.64 -5.16
N ALA A 109 4.92 -0.48 -4.47
CA ALA A 109 6.27 -0.83 -4.04
C ALA A 109 7.26 -0.85 -5.21
N LYS A 110 6.87 -1.39 -6.37
CA LYS A 110 7.70 -1.43 -7.58
C LYS A 110 8.00 -0.03 -8.14
N VAL A 111 7.05 0.91 -8.08
CA VAL A 111 7.24 2.30 -8.53
C VAL A 111 8.32 2.98 -7.70
N TYR A 112 8.26 2.87 -6.37
CA TYR A 112 9.20 3.54 -5.47
C TYR A 112 10.52 2.80 -5.31
N LEU A 113 10.50 1.46 -5.20
CA LEU A 113 11.63 0.65 -4.76
C LEU A 113 12.17 -0.31 -5.84
N GLY A 114 11.65 -0.26 -7.07
CA GLY A 114 12.04 -1.19 -8.15
C GLY A 114 13.53 -1.15 -8.54
N ASN A 115 14.18 -0.01 -8.29
CA ASN A 115 15.59 0.24 -8.63
C ASN A 115 16.53 0.30 -7.42
N THR A 116 16.03 0.10 -6.21
CA THR A 116 16.83 0.21 -4.97
C THR A 116 17.48 -1.12 -4.56
N GLY A 117 17.08 -2.23 -5.18
CA GLY A 117 17.53 -3.58 -4.79
C GLY A 117 16.82 -4.13 -3.54
N LEU A 118 15.88 -3.38 -2.96
CA LEU A 118 15.12 -3.79 -1.78
C LEU A 118 14.07 -4.87 -2.10
N LEU A 119 13.43 -4.79 -3.26
CA LEU A 119 12.43 -5.76 -3.68
C LEU A 119 13.04 -7.07 -4.16
N TYR A 120 12.32 -8.17 -3.94
CA TYR A 120 12.62 -9.43 -4.62
C TYR A 120 12.51 -9.25 -6.13
N ARG A 121 13.62 -9.46 -6.86
CA ARG A 121 13.62 -9.41 -8.33
C ARG A 121 13.33 -10.75 -9.01
N GLY A 122 13.17 -11.83 -8.25
CA GLY A 122 13.17 -13.18 -8.82
C GLY A 122 14.53 -13.53 -9.43
N VAL A 123 14.83 -14.82 -9.53
CA VAL A 123 15.91 -15.29 -10.40
C VAL A 123 15.29 -15.36 -11.81
N CYS A 124 15.83 -14.60 -12.76
CA CYS A 124 15.47 -14.73 -14.17
C CYS A 124 16.07 -16.01 -14.74
#